data_AF-B5JFA4-F1
#
_entry.id   AF-B5JFA4-F1
#
_cell.length_a   1.000
_cell.length_b   1.000
_cell.length_c   1.000
_cell.angle_alpha   90.00
_cell.angle_beta   90.00
_cell.angle_gamma   90.00
#
_symmetry.space_group_name_H-M   'P 1'
#
loop_
_entity.id
_entity.type
_entity.pdbx_description
1 polymer ?
#
loop_
_entity_poly.entity_id
_entity_poly.type
_entity_poly.pdbx_seq_one_letter_code
_entity_poly.pdbx_strand_id
1 'polypeptide(L)' 'MSKVLKVTPKSIAIDLLLVGIVWILFTLWFRPHVPSESQVIINLVAGFTALPAAGTFFFCLQMFKVTLAHQRKLKAEQK' A
#
# COMPACT_ATOMS: atom_id res chain seq x y z
N MET A 1 18.95 -7.00 -14.63
CA MET A 1 17.77 -6.37 -14.00
C MET A 1 18.12 -6.04 -12.54
N SER A 2 17.91 -4.80 -12.08
CA SER A 2 18.25 -4.37 -10.70
C SER A 2 17.56 -5.28 -9.68
N LYS A 3 18.26 -5.67 -8.60
CA LYS A 3 17.76 -6.57 -7.54
C LYS A 3 16.40 -6.13 -6.95
N VAL A 4 16.08 -4.84 -7.09
CA VAL A 4 14.83 -4.19 -6.64
C VAL A 4 13.62 -4.51 -7.50
N LEU A 5 13.80 -4.81 -8.80
CA LEU A 5 12.71 -5.15 -9.73
C LEU A 5 12.38 -6.65 -9.74
N LYS A 6 13.15 -7.48 -9.03
CA LYS A 6 12.82 -8.89 -8.89
C LYS A 6 11.63 -9.00 -7.95
N VAL A 7 10.47 -9.30 -8.53
CA VAL A 7 9.27 -9.71 -7.78
C VAL A 7 9.62 -11.01 -7.07
N THR A 8 10.00 -10.89 -5.80
CA THR A 8 10.27 -12.04 -4.95
C THR A 8 9.08 -12.26 -4.02
N PRO A 9 8.80 -13.50 -3.59
CA PRO A 9 7.74 -13.76 -2.61
C PRO A 9 7.93 -12.92 -1.34
N LYS A 10 9.19 -12.75 -0.90
CA LYS A 10 9.56 -11.91 0.25
C LYS A 10 9.23 -10.43 0.03
N SER A 11 9.51 -9.87 -1.16
CA SER A 11 9.19 -8.47 -1.43
C SER A 11 7.68 -8.23 -1.51
N ILE A 12 6.92 -9.16 -2.11
CA ILE A 12 5.45 -9.05 -2.15
C ILE A 12 4.88 -9.12 -0.74
N ALA A 13 5.38 -10.03 0.11
CA ALA A 13 4.91 -10.14 1.49
C ALA A 13 5.09 -8.83 2.28
N ILE A 14 6.23 -8.14 2.10
CA ILE A 14 6.47 -6.83 2.71
C ILE A 14 5.52 -5.78 2.15
N ASP A 15 5.33 -5.75 0.81
CA ASP A 15 4.41 -4.80 0.18
C ASP A 15 2.98 -4.99 0.71
N LEU A 16 2.49 -6.23 0.80
CA LEU A 16 1.16 -6.55 1.31
C LEU A 16 1.01 -6.21 2.80
N LEU A 17 2.06 -6.40 3.60
CA LEU A 17 2.08 -5.99 5.00
C LEU A 17 1.94 -4.47 5.14
N LEU A 18 2.68 -3.70 4.34
CA LEU A 18 2.53 -2.23 4.32
C LEU A 18 1.11 -1.81 3.88
N VAL A 19 0.56 -2.45 2.84
CA VAL A 19 -0.81 -2.19 2.37
C VAL A 19 -1.83 -2.50 3.46
N GLY A 20 -1.67 -3.61 4.19
CA GLY A 20 -2.55 -3.99 5.29
C GLY A 20 -2.52 -2.96 6.43
N ILE A 21 -1.33 -2.45 6.80
CA ILE A 21 -1.20 -1.37 7.79
C ILE A 21 -1.93 -0.12 7.31
N VAL A 22 -1.72 0.29 6.05
CA VAL A 22 -2.38 1.47 5.47
C VAL A 22 -3.90 1.29 5.41
N TRP A 23 -4.39 0.10 5.08
CA TRP A 23 -5.81 -0.21 5.10
C TRP A 23 -6.42 -0.07 6.50
N ILE A 24 -5.73 -0.56 7.54
CA ILE A 24 -6.18 -0.38 8.93
C ILE A 24 -6.23 1.11 9.30
N LEU A 25 -5.20 1.88 8.95
CA LEU A 25 -5.17 3.32 9.24
C LEU A 25 -6.32 4.07 8.55
N PHE A 26 -6.58 3.78 7.27
CA PHE A 26 -7.71 4.38 6.56
C PHE A 26 -9.05 3.92 7.12
N THR A 27 -9.19 2.65 7.49
CA THR A 27 -10.40 2.14 8.14
C THR A 27 -10.67 2.93 9.41
N LEU A 28 -9.67 3.11 10.28
CA LEU A 28 -9.79 3.90 11.51
C LEU A 28 -10.14 5.37 11.23
N TRP A 29 -9.58 5.94 10.17
CA TRP A 29 -9.86 7.31 9.74
C TRP A 29 -11.31 7.50 9.24
N PHE A 30 -11.86 6.51 8.54
CA PHE A 30 -13.21 6.59 7.98
C PHE A 30 -14.32 6.28 8.99
N ARG A 31 -14.04 5.51 10.06
CA ARG A 31 -15.02 5.18 11.12
C ARG A 31 -15.90 6.35 11.59
N PRO A 32 -15.36 7.54 11.97
CA PRO A 32 -16.19 8.65 12.45
C PRO A 32 -17.07 9.31 11.37
N HIS A 33 -16.83 9.01 10.10
CA HIS A 33 -17.58 9.58 8.97
C HIS A 33 -18.75 8.70 8.51
N VAL A 34 -18.90 7.49 9.07
CA VAL A 34 -20.00 6.59 8.71
C VAL A 34 -21.25 6.95 9.53
N PRO A 35 -22.37 7.37 8.89
CA PRO A 35 -23.59 7.72 9.59
C PRO A 35 -24.36 6.46 10.00
N SER A 36 -23.93 5.80 11.07
CA SER A 36 -24.60 4.64 11.65
C SER A 36 -24.35 4.56 13.16
N GLU A 37 -25.34 4.07 13.90
CA GLU A 37 -25.21 3.80 15.35
C GLU A 37 -24.63 2.39 15.63
N SER A 38 -24.68 1.50 14.64
CA SER A 38 -24.23 0.11 14.79
C SER A 38 -22.74 -0.03 14.52
N GLN A 39 -21.98 -0.43 15.56
CA GLN A 39 -20.53 -0.63 15.47
C GLN A 39 -20.12 -1.63 14.37
N VAL A 40 -20.96 -2.64 14.10
CA VAL A 40 -20.69 -3.63 13.05
C VAL A 40 -20.77 -2.98 11.66
N ILE A 41 -21.79 -2.16 11.42
CA ILE A 41 -21.99 -1.47 10.13
C ILE A 41 -20.89 -0.44 9.92
N ILE A 42 -20.53 0.33 10.96
CA ILE A 42 -19.45 1.32 10.90
C ILE A 42 -18.15 0.66 10.44
N ASN A 43 -17.75 -0.45 11.07
CA ASN A 43 -16.49 -1.11 10.76
C ASN A 43 -16.50 -1.76 9.36
N LEU A 44 -17.63 -2.33 8.94
CA LEU A 44 -17.75 -2.96 7.62
C LEU A 44 -17.68 -1.91 6.51
N VAL A 45 -18.46 -0.84 6.62
CA VAL A 45 -18.51 0.24 5.62
C VAL A 45 -17.17 0.97 5.58
N ALA A 46 -16.62 1.37 6.73
CA ALA A 46 -15.32 2.03 6.78
C ALA A 46 -14.20 1.17 6.18
N GLY A 47 -14.20 -0.14 6.48
CA GLY A 47 -13.24 -1.09 5.93
C GLY A 47 -13.39 -1.27 4.42
N PHE A 48 -14.61 -1.36 3.92
CA PHE A 48 -14.89 -1.45 2.49
C PHE A 48 -14.46 -0.19 1.74
N THR A 49 -14.77 1.00 2.28
CA THR A 49 -14.33 2.29 1.72
C THR A 49 -12.81 2.47 1.77
N ALA A 50 -12.12 1.87 2.74
CA ALA A 50 -10.66 1.89 2.82
C ALA A 50 -9.96 1.01 1.76
N LEU A 51 -10.65 0.03 1.15
CA LEU A 51 -10.04 -0.89 0.19
C LEU A 51 -9.49 -0.18 -1.06
N PRO A 52 -10.24 0.70 -1.76
CA PRO A 52 -9.69 1.47 -2.88
C PRO A 52 -8.48 2.31 -2.50
N ALA A 53 -8.51 2.98 -1.34
CA ALA A 53 -7.39 3.82 -0.88
C ALA A 53 -6.12 2.99 -0.62
N ALA A 54 -6.25 1.83 0.02
CA ALA A 54 -5.15 0.90 0.21
C ALA A 54 -4.65 0.30 -1.13
N GLY A 55 -5.57 0.05 -2.07
CA GLY A 55 -5.25 -0.38 -3.43
C GLY A 55 -4.44 0.66 -4.20
N THR A 56 -4.83 1.94 -4.14
CA THR A 56 -4.05 3.04 -4.72
C THR A 56 -2.66 3.12 -4.12
N PHE A 57 -2.54 3.00 -2.79
CA PHE A 57 -1.24 2.95 -2.12
C PHE A 57 -0.36 1.81 -2.63
N PHE A 58 -0.92 0.61 -2.85
CA PHE A 58 -0.19 -0.51 -3.45
C PHE A 58 0.36 -0.16 -4.83
N PHE A 59 -0.45 0.43 -5.71
CA PHE A 59 0.01 0.84 -7.04
C PHE A 59 1.13 1.89 -6.97
N CYS A 60 0.99 2.90 -6.11
CA CYS A 60 2.03 3.90 -5.88
C CYS A 60 3.33 3.26 -5.37
N LEU A 61 3.24 2.29 -4.47
CA LEU A 61 4.38 1.55 -3.93
C LEU A 61 5.10 0.77 -5.05
N GLN A 62 4.35 0.14 -5.97
CA GLN A 62 4.97 -0.53 -7.12
C GLN A 62 5.68 0.46 -8.06
N MET A 63 5.06 1.60 -8.38
CA MET A 63 5.70 2.65 -9.21
C MET A 63 6.96 3.21 -8.54
N PHE A 64 6.93 3.45 -7.24
CA PHE A 64 8.07 3.92 -6.47
C PHE A 64 9.26 2.96 -6.56
N LYS A 65 9.00 1.65 -6.44
CA LYS A 65 10.05 0.62 -6.57
C LYS A 65 10.67 0.61 -7.96
N VAL A 66 9.89 0.84 -9.01
CA VAL A 66 10.40 0.96 -10.39
C VAL A 66 11.36 2.14 -10.52
N THR A 67 10.95 3.32 -10.06
CA THR A 67 11.80 4.52 -10.08
C THR A 67 13.05 4.35 -9.24
N LEU A 68 12.92 3.80 -8.03
CA LEU A 68 14.05 3.53 -7.14
C LEU A 68 15.06 2.56 -7.77
N ALA A 69 14.58 1.53 -8.47
CA ALA A 69 15.43 0.60 -9.16
C ALA A 69 16.19 1.24 -10.33
N HIS A 70 15.54 2.15 -11.06
CA HIS A 70 16.14 2.90 -12.15
C HIS A 70 17.22 3.85 -11.63
N GLN A 71 16.92 4.65 -10.60
CA GLN A 71 17.88 5.56 -9.96
C GLN A 71 19.13 4.82 -9.43
N ARG A 72 18.95 3.63 -8.85
CA ARG A 72 20.07 2.79 -8.40
C ARG A 72 20.97 2.30 -9.54
N LYS A 73 20.43 2.08 -10.74
CA LYS A 73 21.25 1.69 -11.92
C LYS A 73 22.09 2.87 -12.39
N LEU A 74 21.48 4.04 -12.57
CA LEU A 74 22.18 5.26 -12.99
C LEU A 74 23.36 5.59 -12.06
N LYS A 75 23.15 5.47 -10.74
CA LYS A 75 24.20 5.69 -9.75
C LYS A 75 25.35 4.68 -9.81
N ALA A 76 25.08 3.45 -10.26
CA ALA A 76 26.11 2.41 -10.40
C ALA A 76 26.95 2.59 -11.68
N GLU A 77 26.36 3.16 -12.73
CA GLU A 77 27.05 3.47 -14.00
C GLU A 77 27.93 4.73 -13.91
N GLN A 78 27.63 5.64 -12.98
CA GLN A 78 28.45 6.82 -12.68
C GLN A 78 29.70 6.51 -11.84
N LYS A 79 29.86 5.27 -11.37
CA LYS A 79 30.96 4.82 -10.51
C LYS A 79 31.96 3.98 -11.30
#